data_AF-A0A349KZK0-F1
#
_entry.id   AF-A0A349KZK0-F1
#
_cell.length_a   1.000
_cell.length_b   1.000
_cell.length_c   1.000
_cell.angle_alpha   90.00
_cell.angle_beta   90.00
_cell.angle_gamma   90.00
#
_symmetry.space_group_name_H-M   'P 1'
#
loop_
_entity.id
_entity.type
_entity.pdbx_description
1 polymer ?
#
loop_
_entity_poly.entity_id
_entity_poly.type
_entity_poly.pdbx_seq_one_letter_code
_entity_poly.pdbx_strand_id
1 'polypeptide(L)'
;MLKKSLLLATCACAVSACAVFLDPNDPGKDQQYVSVVNSLTWTNPLTGKRDGARSSWPLKTMAGQDEAFPLAQLKQCDGAGACAWGVMRAHRSLSAFTYLPGGVRLDMGLVVDVDRRQEAHRENFNTSLAIPSDVAALRGKKELRRSLTLQYGKVQHIDLDFGMGYDVCALRYDGAGRALDICEIPYI
;
A
#
# COMPACT_ATOMS: atom_id res chain seq x y z
N MET A 1 -78.87 -27.43 -2.78
CA MET A 1 -77.82 -27.35 -1.75
C MET A 1 -76.63 -28.20 -2.20
N LEU A 2 -75.50 -27.59 -2.59
CA LEU A 2 -74.18 -28.22 -2.55
C LEU A 2 -73.13 -27.09 -2.60
N LYS A 3 -72.53 -26.78 -1.45
CA LYS A 3 -71.45 -25.78 -1.31
C LYS A 3 -70.15 -26.37 -1.87
N LYS A 4 -69.55 -25.73 -2.87
CA LYS A 4 -68.16 -26.01 -3.27
C LYS A 4 -67.28 -24.89 -2.73
N SER A 5 -66.45 -25.26 -1.76
CA SER A 5 -65.50 -24.39 -1.06
C SER A 5 -64.35 -24.00 -1.98
N LEU A 6 -64.06 -22.69 -1.98
CA LEU A 6 -62.94 -22.04 -2.64
C LEU A 6 -61.67 -22.29 -1.83
N LEU A 7 -60.65 -22.93 -2.41
CA LEU A 7 -59.31 -23.06 -1.84
C LEU A 7 -58.39 -22.07 -2.58
N LEU A 8 -58.17 -20.90 -1.99
CA LEU A 8 -57.08 -20.01 -2.39
C LEU A 8 -55.78 -20.58 -1.82
N ALA A 9 -54.90 -21.08 -2.70
CA ALA A 9 -53.52 -21.37 -2.37
C ALA A 9 -52.72 -20.08 -2.39
N THR A 10 -52.48 -19.48 -1.23
CA THR A 10 -51.51 -18.40 -1.04
C THR A 10 -50.10 -18.98 -1.18
N CYS A 11 -49.53 -18.84 -2.38
CA CYS A 11 -48.13 -19.14 -2.64
C CYS A 11 -47.28 -18.08 -1.93
N ALA A 12 -46.79 -18.41 -0.73
CA ALA A 12 -45.85 -17.58 0.00
C ALA A 12 -44.48 -17.66 -0.70
N CYS A 13 -44.20 -16.71 -1.58
CA CYS A 13 -42.85 -16.48 -2.11
C CYS A 13 -41.95 -16.08 -0.93
N ALA A 14 -41.23 -17.04 -0.36
CA ALA A 14 -40.11 -16.77 0.53
C ALA A 14 -39.02 -16.08 -0.29
N VAL A 15 -38.98 -14.75 -0.20
CA VAL A 15 -37.87 -13.96 -0.73
C VAL A 15 -36.68 -14.23 0.20
N SER A 16 -35.85 -15.22 -0.14
CA SER A 16 -34.52 -15.37 0.46
C SER A 16 -33.71 -14.14 0.09
N ALA A 17 -33.84 -13.08 0.88
CA ALA A 17 -32.86 -12.02 0.91
C ALA A 17 -31.53 -12.67 1.29
N CYS A 18 -30.63 -12.80 0.32
CA CYS A 18 -29.22 -13.04 0.61
C CYS A 18 -28.76 -11.83 1.42
N ALA A 19 -28.80 -11.95 2.75
CA ALA A 19 -28.10 -11.05 3.64
C ALA A 19 -26.61 -11.28 3.33
N VAL A 20 -26.10 -10.50 2.39
CA VAL A 20 -24.66 -10.29 2.25
C VAL A 20 -24.25 -9.77 3.62
N PHE A 21 -23.58 -10.60 4.40
CA PHE A 21 -22.96 -10.21 5.66
C PHE A 21 -21.87 -9.19 5.32
N LEU A 22 -22.29 -7.94 5.16
CA LEU A 22 -21.39 -6.80 5.06
C LEU A 22 -20.64 -6.74 6.39
N ASP A 23 -19.31 -6.68 6.32
CA ASP A 23 -18.47 -6.46 7.49
C ASP A 23 -19.03 -5.22 8.23
N PRO A 24 -19.39 -5.34 9.53
CA PRO A 24 -20.00 -4.25 10.28
C PRO A 24 -19.09 -3.01 10.36
N ASN A 25 -17.80 -3.16 10.09
CA ASN A 25 -16.83 -2.08 10.06
C ASN A 25 -16.56 -1.55 8.64
N ASP A 26 -17.16 -2.11 7.58
CA ASP A 26 -16.99 -1.63 6.20
C ASP A 26 -17.52 -0.20 6.09
N PRO A 27 -16.66 0.79 5.77
CA PRO A 27 -17.09 2.18 5.60
C PRO A 27 -18.09 2.38 4.46
N GLY A 28 -18.22 1.42 3.54
CA GLY A 28 -19.22 1.44 2.48
C GLY A 28 -20.67 1.55 3.00
N LYS A 29 -20.95 1.10 4.24
CA LYS A 29 -22.26 1.26 4.88
C LYS A 29 -22.66 2.73 5.08
N ASP A 30 -21.66 3.60 5.22
CA ASP A 30 -21.79 5.04 5.46
C ASP A 30 -21.49 5.85 4.17
N GLN A 31 -21.53 5.20 3.00
CA GLN A 31 -21.12 5.77 1.70
C GLN A 31 -19.68 6.29 1.70
N GLN A 32 -18.77 5.64 2.44
CA GLN A 32 -17.36 5.98 2.52
C GLN A 32 -16.49 4.93 1.84
N TYR A 33 -15.25 5.29 1.52
CA TYR A 33 -14.23 4.33 1.11
C TYR A 33 -12.89 4.63 1.79
N VAL A 34 -12.00 3.65 1.80
CA VAL A 34 -10.66 3.75 2.38
C VAL A 34 -9.63 3.66 1.27
N SER A 35 -8.63 4.52 1.33
CA SER A 35 -7.39 4.37 0.55
C SER A 35 -6.22 4.10 1.49
N VAL A 36 -5.23 3.38 0.99
CA VAL A 36 -3.91 3.29 1.63
C VAL A 36 -3.02 4.34 1.00
N VAL A 37 -2.51 5.23 1.83
CA VAL A 37 -1.50 6.22 1.45
C VAL A 37 -0.16 5.67 1.91
N ASN A 38 0.82 5.61 1.02
CA ASN A 38 2.17 5.21 1.39
C ASN A 38 3.23 6.12 0.78
N SER A 39 4.41 6.11 1.39
CA SER A 39 5.59 6.81 0.90
C SER A 39 6.84 5.98 1.14
N LEU A 40 7.62 5.75 0.10
CA LEU A 40 8.98 5.23 0.22
C LEU A 40 9.94 6.40 0.05
N THR A 41 10.80 6.60 1.05
CA THR A 41 11.74 7.73 1.08
C THR A 41 13.18 7.26 1.19
N TRP A 42 14.10 8.06 0.65
CA TRP A 42 15.54 7.88 0.75
C TRP A 42 16.24 9.25 0.78
N THR A 43 17.53 9.26 1.11
CA THR A 43 18.36 10.45 0.97
C THR A 43 18.92 10.54 -0.44
N ASN A 44 18.63 11.62 -1.16
CA ASN A 44 19.15 11.86 -2.50
C ASN A 44 20.68 12.05 -2.43
N PRO A 45 21.48 11.21 -3.12
CA PRO A 45 22.94 11.27 -3.03
C PRO A 45 23.58 12.56 -3.56
N LEU A 46 22.89 13.30 -4.43
CA LEU A 46 23.40 14.50 -5.08
C LEU A 46 23.10 15.75 -4.24
N THR A 47 21.92 15.81 -3.62
CA THR A 47 21.47 17.00 -2.88
C THR A 47 21.56 16.85 -1.37
N GLY A 48 21.66 15.63 -0.85
CA GLY A 48 21.58 15.31 0.58
C GLY A 48 20.19 15.52 1.18
N LYS A 49 19.18 15.89 0.38
CA LYS A 49 17.79 16.09 0.82
C LYS A 49 17.02 14.78 0.77
N ARG A 50 15.94 14.71 1.54
CA ARG A 50 14.96 13.62 1.43
C ARG A 50 14.29 13.66 0.06
N ASP A 51 14.19 12.49 -0.54
CA ASP A 51 13.55 12.21 -1.82
C ASP A 51 12.71 10.93 -1.67
N GLY A 52 11.91 10.58 -2.66
CA GLY A 52 10.99 9.47 -2.52
C GLY A 52 9.82 9.44 -3.49
N ALA A 53 8.95 8.47 -3.29
CA ALA A 53 7.72 8.29 -4.04
C ALA A 53 6.55 8.05 -3.11
N ARG A 54 5.50 8.87 -3.26
CA ARG A 54 4.25 8.79 -2.51
C ARG A 54 3.10 8.42 -3.43
N SER A 55 2.22 7.54 -2.96
CA SER A 55 1.02 7.12 -3.68
C SER A 55 -0.18 6.97 -2.75
N SER A 56 -1.37 6.92 -3.35
CA SER A 56 -2.63 6.67 -2.66
C SER A 56 -3.52 5.83 -3.55
N TRP A 57 -4.04 4.74 -3.01
CA TRP A 57 -4.80 3.75 -3.77
C TRP A 57 -6.04 3.31 -2.99
N PRO A 58 -7.22 3.24 -3.62
CA PRO A 58 -8.42 2.71 -2.96
C PRO A 58 -8.21 1.26 -2.52
N LEU A 59 -8.43 0.95 -1.23
CA LEU A 59 -8.07 -0.34 -0.64
C LEU A 59 -8.74 -1.53 -1.36
N LYS A 60 -10.01 -1.36 -1.77
CA LYS A 60 -10.76 -2.39 -2.51
C LYS A 60 -10.20 -2.69 -3.90
N THR A 61 -9.43 -1.79 -4.50
CA THR A 61 -8.77 -2.01 -5.80
C THR A 61 -7.35 -2.56 -5.66
N MET A 62 -6.80 -2.65 -4.43
CA MET A 62 -5.40 -3.03 -4.18
C MET A 62 -5.20 -4.49 -3.79
N ALA A 63 -6.23 -5.20 -3.35
CA ALA A 63 -6.06 -6.59 -2.92
C ALA A 63 -5.56 -7.45 -4.10
N GLY A 64 -4.38 -8.04 -3.94
CA GLY A 64 -3.70 -8.81 -4.98
C GLY A 64 -2.94 -7.96 -6.01
N GLN A 65 -2.79 -6.66 -5.80
CA GLN A 65 -1.99 -5.78 -6.67
C GLN A 65 -0.61 -5.49 -6.07
N ASP A 66 0.38 -5.43 -6.95
CA ASP A 66 1.74 -5.01 -6.64
C ASP A 66 1.97 -3.57 -7.10
N GLU A 67 2.70 -2.82 -6.28
CA GLU A 67 3.17 -1.48 -6.60
C GLU A 67 4.70 -1.50 -6.68
N ALA A 68 5.23 -1.17 -7.86
CA ALA A 68 6.64 -0.93 -8.03
C ALA A 68 6.97 0.55 -7.76
N PHE A 69 8.01 0.80 -6.97
CA PHE A 69 8.56 2.15 -6.79
C PHE A 69 9.55 2.49 -7.92
N PRO A 70 9.86 3.78 -8.14
CA PRO A 70 10.94 4.18 -9.04
C PRO A 70 12.29 3.59 -8.59
N LEU A 71 13.18 3.33 -9.55
CA LEU A 71 14.58 3.05 -9.21
C LEU A 71 15.21 4.31 -8.62
N ALA A 72 16.03 4.15 -7.58
CA ALA A 72 16.71 5.25 -6.93
C ALA A 72 18.18 4.93 -6.69
N GLN A 73 19.07 5.92 -6.80
CA GLN A 73 20.44 5.79 -6.36
C GLN A 73 20.54 6.06 -4.85
N LEU A 74 21.31 5.22 -4.16
CA LEU A 74 21.59 5.33 -2.74
C LEU A 74 23.09 5.54 -2.54
N LYS A 75 23.44 6.25 -1.47
CA LYS A 75 24.82 6.47 -1.04
C LYS A 75 24.90 6.32 0.46
N GLN A 76 25.87 5.54 0.92
CA GLN A 76 26.20 5.43 2.34
C GLN A 76 27.70 5.59 2.51
N CYS A 77 28.09 6.40 3.49
CA CYS A 77 29.49 6.62 3.83
C CYS A 77 29.76 6.14 5.25
N ASP A 78 30.97 5.64 5.47
CA ASP A 78 31.46 5.32 6.82
C ASP A 78 31.98 6.59 7.54
N GLY A 79 32.39 6.42 8.80
CA GLY A 79 32.93 7.50 9.61
C GLY A 79 34.28 8.04 9.12
N ALA A 80 34.98 7.33 8.23
CA ALA A 80 36.21 7.77 7.60
C ALA A 80 35.96 8.53 6.27
N GLY A 81 34.71 8.62 5.83
CA GLY A 81 34.30 9.30 4.60
C GLY A 81 34.37 8.44 3.35
N ALA A 82 34.68 7.14 3.45
CA ALA A 82 34.59 6.23 2.32
C ALA A 82 33.13 5.92 2.02
N CYS A 83 32.71 6.10 0.76
CA CYS A 83 31.31 5.94 0.36
C CYS A 83 31.13 4.79 -0.61
N ALA A 84 30.03 4.06 -0.45
CA ALA A 84 29.53 3.09 -1.40
C ALA A 84 28.18 3.55 -1.96
N TRP A 85 27.91 3.14 -3.20
CA TRP A 85 26.73 3.53 -3.96
C TRP A 85 25.95 2.30 -4.41
N GLY A 86 24.63 2.40 -4.45
CA GLY A 86 23.77 1.33 -4.95
C GLY A 86 22.59 1.88 -5.72
N VAL A 87 21.93 1.00 -6.44
CA VAL A 87 20.63 1.26 -7.05
C VAL A 87 19.59 0.43 -6.32
N MET A 88 18.58 1.10 -5.78
CA MET A 88 17.42 0.51 -5.15
C MET A 88 16.38 0.12 -6.20
N ARG A 89 15.84 -1.08 -6.05
CA ARG A 89 14.56 -1.51 -6.60
C ARG A 89 13.66 -1.94 -5.46
N ALA A 90 12.46 -1.39 -5.40
CA ALA A 90 11.50 -1.73 -4.36
C ALA A 90 10.12 -2.03 -4.93
N HIS A 91 9.41 -2.97 -4.31
CA HIS A 91 8.01 -3.23 -4.59
C HIS A 91 7.24 -3.54 -3.30
N ARG A 92 5.97 -3.15 -3.30
CA ARG A 92 5.02 -3.44 -2.24
C ARG A 92 3.90 -4.32 -2.81
N SER A 93 3.45 -5.27 -2.01
CA SER A 93 2.28 -6.09 -2.29
C SER A 93 1.28 -6.00 -1.15
N LEU A 94 -0.01 -6.17 -1.45
CA LEU A 94 -1.07 -6.27 -0.45
C LEU A 94 -1.89 -7.53 -0.72
N SER A 95 -1.76 -8.53 0.15
CA SER A 95 -2.38 -9.84 -0.07
C SER A 95 -3.80 -9.93 0.48
N ALA A 96 -4.08 -9.25 1.59
CA ALA A 96 -5.38 -9.26 2.24
C ALA A 96 -5.60 -7.99 3.06
N PHE A 97 -6.87 -7.69 3.33
CA PHE A 97 -7.25 -6.69 4.32
C PHE A 97 -8.56 -7.07 5.02
N THR A 98 -8.80 -6.44 6.16
CA THR A 98 -10.08 -6.54 6.89
C THR A 98 -10.37 -5.20 7.57
N TYR A 99 -11.63 -4.78 7.61
CA TYR A 99 -12.01 -3.58 8.34
C TYR A 99 -12.06 -3.86 9.84
N LEU A 100 -11.57 -2.90 10.61
CA LEU A 100 -11.61 -2.93 12.07
C LEU A 100 -12.37 -1.70 12.58
N PRO A 101 -12.88 -1.72 13.82
CA PRO A 101 -13.37 -0.51 14.45
C PRO A 101 -12.30 0.59 14.43
N GLY A 102 -12.55 1.66 13.68
CA GLY A 102 -11.62 2.80 13.56
C GLY A 102 -10.35 2.56 12.74
N GLY A 103 -10.28 1.50 11.92
CA GLY A 103 -9.10 1.24 11.11
C GLY A 103 -9.21 0.06 10.16
N VAL A 104 -8.05 -0.40 9.69
CA VAL A 104 -7.92 -1.56 8.82
C VAL A 104 -6.77 -2.44 9.29
N ARG A 105 -6.91 -3.75 9.13
CA ARG A 105 -5.78 -4.68 9.15
C ARG A 105 -5.36 -4.96 7.71
N LEU A 106 -4.08 -4.82 7.40
CA LEU A 106 -3.50 -5.07 6.09
C LEU A 106 -2.42 -6.14 6.21
N ASP A 107 -2.46 -7.15 5.36
CA ASP A 107 -1.33 -8.05 5.17
C ASP A 107 -0.49 -7.54 3.99
N MET A 108 0.69 -7.02 4.30
CA MET A 108 1.54 -6.29 3.36
C MET A 108 2.89 -7.00 3.19
N GLY A 109 3.32 -7.10 1.93
CA GLY A 109 4.69 -7.40 1.55
C GLY A 109 5.44 -6.13 1.14
N LEU A 110 6.71 -6.02 1.51
CA LEU A 110 7.61 -4.98 1.01
C LEU A 110 8.97 -5.63 0.76
N VAL A 111 9.44 -5.54 -0.48
CA VAL A 111 10.77 -6.03 -0.87
C VAL A 111 11.59 -4.86 -1.35
N VAL A 112 12.80 -4.77 -0.83
CA VAL A 112 13.80 -3.78 -1.22
C VAL A 112 15.08 -4.53 -1.56
N ASP A 113 15.60 -4.25 -2.75
CA ASP A 113 16.79 -4.85 -3.31
C ASP A 113 17.73 -3.72 -3.75
N VAL A 114 18.95 -3.74 -3.24
CA VAL A 114 19.99 -2.76 -3.53
C VAL A 114 21.17 -3.53 -4.12
N ASP A 115 21.57 -3.16 -5.32
CA ASP A 115 22.78 -3.68 -5.96
C ASP A 115 23.40 -2.63 -6.86
N ARG A 116 24.55 -2.93 -7.45
CA ARG A 116 25.26 -2.09 -8.41
C ARG A 116 24.41 -1.72 -9.62
N ARG A 117 23.54 -2.61 -10.08
CA ARG A 117 22.66 -2.40 -11.25
C ARG A 117 21.26 -2.92 -10.93
N GLN A 118 20.26 -2.14 -11.29
CA GLN A 118 18.87 -2.58 -11.25
C GLN A 118 18.17 -2.20 -12.55
N GLU A 119 17.18 -3.02 -12.88
CA GLU A 119 16.30 -2.83 -14.02
C GLU A 119 14.85 -2.96 -13.56
N ALA A 120 13.99 -2.11 -14.11
CA ALA A 120 12.57 -2.19 -13.93
C ALA A 120 11.87 -2.11 -15.29
N HIS A 121 11.08 -3.14 -15.56
CA HIS A 121 10.26 -3.26 -16.75
C HIS A 121 8.80 -2.98 -16.38
N ARG A 122 8.17 -2.07 -17.09
CA ARG A 122 6.73 -1.78 -17.00
C ARG A 122 6.15 -1.79 -18.41
N GLU A 123 4.84 -1.98 -18.52
CA GLU A 123 4.14 -2.12 -19.82
C GLU A 123 4.56 -1.08 -20.86
N ASN A 124 4.77 0.18 -20.44
CA ASN A 124 5.09 1.29 -21.34
C ASN A 124 6.49 1.90 -21.14
N PHE A 125 7.30 1.37 -20.22
CA PHE A 125 8.61 1.97 -19.94
C PHE A 125 9.59 0.98 -19.30
N ASN A 126 10.82 1.00 -19.78
CA ASN A 126 11.93 0.27 -19.21
C ASN A 126 12.95 1.25 -18.65
N THR A 127 13.38 1.04 -17.41
CA THR A 127 14.45 1.82 -16.80
C THR A 127 15.55 0.91 -16.29
N SER A 128 16.79 1.37 -16.44
CA SER A 128 17.99 0.72 -15.95
C SER A 128 18.89 1.78 -15.36
N LEU A 129 19.40 1.52 -14.16
CA LEU A 129 20.42 2.35 -13.52
C LEU A 129 21.57 1.45 -13.07
N ALA A 130 22.79 1.96 -13.17
CA ALA A 130 23.99 1.26 -12.76
C ALA A 130 25.02 2.20 -12.13
N ILE A 131 25.76 1.69 -11.14
CA ILE A 131 26.91 2.35 -10.53
C ILE A 131 28.19 1.91 -11.25
N PRO A 132 29.06 2.85 -11.70
CA PRO A 132 30.34 2.56 -12.36
C PRO A 132 31.22 1.60 -11.56
N SER A 133 31.91 0.68 -12.26
CA SER A 133 32.64 -0.44 -11.65
C SER A 133 33.79 -0.03 -10.72
N ASP A 134 34.36 1.16 -10.93
CA ASP A 134 35.41 1.79 -10.14
C ASP A 134 34.90 2.41 -8.82
N VAL A 135 33.58 2.51 -8.65
CA VAL A 135 32.96 2.98 -7.40
C VAL A 135 32.54 1.79 -6.54
N ALA A 136 32.77 1.86 -5.23
CA ALA A 136 32.33 0.84 -4.27
C ALA A 136 30.80 0.68 -4.30
N ALA A 137 30.31 -0.56 -4.28
CA ALA A 137 28.89 -0.87 -4.42
C ALA A 137 28.22 -1.22 -3.09
N LEU A 138 27.06 -0.62 -2.83
CA LEU A 138 26.12 -1.09 -1.82
C LEU A 138 25.41 -2.35 -2.34
N ARG A 139 25.22 -3.31 -1.44
CA ARG A 139 24.43 -4.51 -1.69
C ARG A 139 23.60 -4.85 -0.47
N GLY A 140 22.35 -5.22 -0.69
CA GLY A 140 21.48 -5.66 0.37
C GLY A 140 20.10 -6.01 -0.16
N LYS A 141 19.49 -7.02 0.45
CA LYS A 141 18.11 -7.41 0.14
C LYS A 141 17.35 -7.54 1.44
N LYS A 142 16.19 -6.90 1.50
CA LYS A 142 15.26 -6.96 2.62
C LYS A 142 13.90 -7.34 2.10
N GLU A 143 13.34 -8.41 2.65
CA GLU A 143 11.96 -8.83 2.39
C GLU A 143 11.20 -8.77 3.70
N LEU A 144 10.09 -8.03 3.69
CA LEU A 144 9.22 -7.81 4.81
C LEU A 144 7.84 -8.36 4.47
N ARG A 145 7.30 -9.22 5.33
CA ARG A 145 5.89 -9.60 5.31
C ARG A 145 5.31 -9.36 6.68
N ARG A 146 4.34 -8.45 6.79
CA ARG A 146 3.76 -8.06 8.08
C ARG A 146 2.27 -7.83 7.97
N SER A 147 1.56 -8.22 9.03
CA SER A 147 0.20 -7.78 9.26
C SER A 147 0.25 -6.46 10.03
N LEU A 148 -0.25 -5.39 9.43
CA LEU A 148 -0.28 -4.04 9.98
C LEU A 148 -1.71 -3.72 10.41
N THR A 149 -1.88 -3.25 11.64
CA THR A 149 -3.17 -2.69 12.08
C THR A 149 -3.05 -1.18 12.05
N LEU A 150 -3.64 -0.57 11.02
CA LEU A 150 -3.60 0.87 10.78
C LEU A 150 -4.87 1.50 11.32
N GLN A 151 -4.72 2.43 12.26
CA GLN A 151 -5.81 3.33 12.63
C GLN A 151 -5.97 4.40 11.55
N TYR A 152 -7.21 4.85 11.31
CA TYR A 152 -7.45 5.89 10.32
C TYR A 152 -6.70 7.19 10.67
N GLY A 153 -6.02 7.76 9.68
CA GLY A 153 -5.20 8.98 9.83
C GLY A 153 -3.91 8.82 10.63
N LYS A 154 -3.56 7.62 11.11
CA LYS A 154 -2.30 7.39 11.83
C LYS A 154 -1.25 6.81 10.90
N VAL A 155 -0.13 7.53 10.80
CA VAL A 155 1.04 7.09 10.04
C VAL A 155 1.79 6.03 10.84
N GLN A 156 2.09 4.92 10.19
CA GLN A 156 3.01 3.91 10.68
C GLN A 156 4.31 3.99 9.86
N HIS A 157 5.42 4.18 10.57
CA HIS A 157 6.76 4.18 9.99
C HIS A 157 7.40 2.80 10.05
N ILE A 158 8.16 2.45 9.02
CA ILE A 158 8.97 1.24 8.93
C ILE A 158 10.38 1.64 8.51
N ASP A 159 11.34 1.43 9.40
CA ASP A 159 12.76 1.65 9.11
C ASP A 159 13.31 0.59 8.15
N LEU A 160 13.99 1.07 7.13
CA LEU A 160 14.68 0.26 6.14
C LEU A 160 16.19 0.55 6.19
N ASP A 161 16.94 -0.25 5.45
CA ASP A 161 18.40 -0.13 5.45
C ASP A 161 18.82 1.09 4.59
N PHE A 162 20.10 1.45 4.62
CA PHE A 162 20.65 2.52 3.77
C PHE A 162 19.96 3.90 3.91
N GLY A 163 19.38 4.19 5.09
CA GLY A 163 18.69 5.46 5.35
C GLY A 163 17.35 5.61 4.63
N MET A 164 16.77 4.50 4.17
CA MET A 164 15.43 4.47 3.61
C MET A 164 14.38 4.38 4.72
N GLY A 165 13.19 4.89 4.42
CA GLY A 165 12.04 4.80 5.31
C GLY A 165 10.76 4.57 4.53
N TYR A 166 9.85 3.78 5.09
CA TYR A 166 8.56 3.51 4.49
C TYR A 166 7.44 3.91 5.44
N ASP A 167 6.62 4.87 5.02
CA ASP A 167 5.45 5.33 5.74
C ASP A 167 4.17 4.79 5.11
N VAL A 168 3.22 4.38 5.94
CA VAL A 168 1.91 3.91 5.50
C VAL A 168 0.80 4.39 6.42
N CYS A 169 -0.36 4.72 5.86
CA CYS A 169 -1.51 5.21 6.57
C CYS A 169 -2.81 4.83 5.86
N ALA A 170 -3.87 4.57 6.64
CA ALA A 170 -5.22 4.36 6.10
C ALA A 170 -6.01 5.67 6.16
N LEU A 171 -6.61 6.06 5.04
CA LEU A 171 -7.32 7.34 4.88
C LEU A 171 -8.75 7.09 4.42
N ARG A 172 -9.75 7.58 5.15
CA ARG A 172 -11.15 7.52 4.68
C ARG A 172 -11.51 8.72 3.83
N TYR A 173 -12.45 8.47 2.93
CA TYR A 173 -13.12 9.44 2.09
C TYR A 173 -14.62 9.28 2.19
N ASP A 174 -15.36 10.37 2.07
CA ASP A 174 -16.81 10.33 1.85
C ASP A 174 -17.16 9.99 0.39
N GLY A 175 -18.45 9.80 0.11
CA GLY A 175 -18.95 9.49 -1.23
C GLY A 175 -18.74 10.62 -2.25
N ALA A 176 -18.41 11.84 -1.81
CA ALA A 176 -18.04 12.96 -2.66
C ALA A 176 -16.52 13.03 -2.91
N GLY A 177 -15.74 12.11 -2.34
CA GLY A 177 -14.28 12.05 -2.48
C GLY A 177 -13.53 13.04 -1.58
N ARG A 178 -14.16 13.57 -0.54
CA ARG A 178 -13.48 14.42 0.47
C ARG A 178 -12.86 13.53 1.53
N ALA A 179 -11.60 13.81 1.89
CA ALA A 179 -10.91 13.11 2.96
C ALA A 179 -11.57 13.40 4.31
N LEU A 180 -11.80 12.35 5.11
CA LEU A 180 -12.38 12.42 6.46
C LEU A 180 -11.32 12.33 7.57
N ASP A 181 -10.14 11.83 7.22
CA ASP A 181 -8.96 11.80 8.09
C ASP A 181 -7.80 12.54 7.40
N ILE A 182 -6.65 12.62 8.07
CA ILE A 182 -5.43 13.19 7.50
C ILE A 182 -4.30 12.20 7.75
N CYS A 183 -3.56 11.85 6.70
CA CYS A 183 -2.29 11.14 6.83
C CYS A 183 -1.16 12.15 6.72
N GLU A 184 -0.45 12.41 7.82
CA GLU A 184 0.69 13.34 7.90
C GLU A 184 1.96 12.75 7.25
N ILE A 185 1.82 12.25 6.02
CA ILE A 185 2.92 11.81 5.17
C ILE A 185 3.29 12.98 4.25
N PRO A 186 4.46 13.61 4.41
CA PRO A 186 4.86 14.78 3.64
C PRO A 186 4.83 14.51 2.13
N TYR A 187 4.52 15.57 1.37
CA TYR A 187 4.85 15.59 -0.06
C TYR A 187 6.36 15.75 -0.20
N ILE A 188 6.90 15.13 -1.25
CA ILE A 188 8.33 15.04 -1.54
C ILE A 188 8.66 15.99 -2.68
#